data_AF-A0A7K2AK93-F1
#
_entry.id   AF-A0A7K2AK93-F1
#
_cell.length_a   1.000
_cell.length_b   1.000
_cell.length_c   1.000
_cell.angle_alpha   90.00
_cell.angle_beta   90.00
_cell.angle_gamma   90.00
#
_symmetry.space_group_name_H-M   'P 1'
#
loop_
_entity.id
_entity.type
_entity.pdbx_description
1 polymer ?
#
loop_
_entity_poly.entity_id
_entity_poly.type
_entity_poly.pdbx_seq_one_letter_code
_entity_poly.pdbx_strand_id
1 'polypeptide(L)'
;MQSSFIRGVIPGVMAGYLFLAYAGGGMQDMVGGMIDANDFVGFILHVVFSAVIGGLYTGFFTSIVKLGNPLLNIVIGGLIYGLLWWVVGANLIMPLIAGGDVFQFGIGTSFYGHIVFGHALAFLVVLRDMAMAKSQ
;
A
#
# COMPACT_ATOMS: atom_id res chain seq x y z
N MET A 1 -19.48 -15.88 -3.50
CA MET A 1 -18.09 -15.86 -2.99
C MET A 1 -17.41 -14.64 -3.56
N GLN A 2 -17.10 -13.61 -2.75
CA GLN A 2 -16.27 -12.49 -3.23
C GLN A 2 -14.85 -12.99 -3.47
N SER A 3 -14.21 -12.53 -4.55
CA SER A 3 -12.84 -12.94 -4.88
C SER A 3 -11.85 -12.46 -3.81
N SER A 4 -10.75 -13.20 -3.62
CA SER A 4 -9.72 -12.85 -2.62
C SER A 4 -9.16 -11.45 -2.84
N PHE A 5 -9.13 -10.97 -4.08
CA PHE A 5 -8.73 -9.60 -4.43
C PHE A 5 -9.67 -8.54 -3.86
N ILE A 6 -10.99 -8.66 -4.05
CA ILE A 6 -11.97 -7.65 -3.60
C ILE A 6 -11.88 -7.44 -2.08
N ARG A 7 -11.56 -8.49 -1.32
CA ARG A 7 -11.40 -8.40 0.14
C ARG A 7 -10.32 -7.39 0.56
N GLY A 8 -9.28 -7.20 -0.26
CA GLY A 8 -8.16 -6.30 0.03
C GLY A 8 -8.38 -4.84 -0.36
N VAL A 9 -9.43 -4.54 -1.14
CA VAL A 9 -9.69 -3.18 -1.66
C VAL A 9 -9.93 -2.18 -0.53
N ILE A 10 -10.87 -2.47 0.39
CA ILE A 10 -11.20 -1.56 1.49
C ILE A 10 -10.00 -1.36 2.44
N PRO A 11 -9.31 -2.42 2.93
CA PRO A 11 -8.06 -2.27 3.67
C PRO A 11 -7.00 -1.46 2.93
N GLY A 12 -6.88 -1.66 1.62
CA GLY A 12 -5.95 -0.91 0.76
C GLY A 12 -6.24 0.58 0.75
N VAL A 13 -7.50 0.97 0.51
CA VAL A 13 -7.92 2.37 0.55
C VAL A 13 -7.61 3.01 1.91
N MET A 14 -8.00 2.36 3.01
CA MET A 14 -7.76 2.87 4.37
C MET A 14 -6.27 3.01 4.68
N ALA A 15 -5.45 2.03 4.29
CA ALA A 15 -4.00 2.11 4.45
C ALA A 15 -3.38 3.23 3.58
N GLY A 16 -3.90 3.45 2.37
CA GLY A 16 -3.51 4.56 1.50
C GLY A 16 -3.81 5.93 2.11
N TYR A 17 -4.96 6.08 2.77
CA TYR A 17 -5.25 7.31 3.53
C TYR A 17 -4.28 7.53 4.69
N LEU A 18 -3.89 6.47 5.41
CA LEU A 18 -2.88 6.57 6.46
C LEU A 18 -1.49 6.95 5.90
N PHE A 19 -1.14 6.43 4.72
CA PHE A 19 0.05 6.86 3.99
C PHE A 19 0.00 8.37 3.71
N LEU A 20 -1.10 8.87 3.12
CA LEU A 20 -1.25 10.28 2.80
C LEU A 20 -1.21 11.16 4.05
N ALA A 21 -1.87 10.73 5.14
CA ALA A 21 -1.83 11.43 6.42
C ALA A 21 -0.40 11.51 6.99
N TYR A 22 0.42 10.47 6.80
CA TYR A 22 1.83 10.47 7.18
C TYR A 22 2.69 11.35 6.24
N ALA A 23 2.49 11.23 4.94
CA ALA A 23 3.29 11.92 3.92
C ALA A 23 3.00 13.43 3.83
N GLY A 24 1.82 13.86 4.28
CA GLY A 24 1.37 15.25 4.21
C GLY A 24 0.84 15.65 2.82
N GLY A 25 0.47 16.92 2.68
CA GLY A 25 -0.23 17.43 1.49
C GLY A 25 0.57 17.35 0.18
N GLY A 26 1.90 17.48 0.23
CA GLY A 26 2.73 17.53 -0.97
C GLY A 26 2.80 16.22 -1.78
N MET A 27 2.32 15.10 -1.22
CA MET A 27 2.29 13.82 -1.95
C MET A 27 1.29 13.84 -3.11
N GLN A 28 0.16 14.53 -2.95
CA GLN A 28 -0.90 14.58 -3.96
C GLN A 28 -0.44 15.42 -5.16
N ASP A 29 0.19 16.57 -4.87
CA ASP A 29 0.84 17.43 -5.86
C ASP A 29 1.90 16.67 -6.66
N MET A 30 2.75 15.90 -5.97
CA MET A 30 3.80 15.12 -6.61
C MET A 30 3.23 14.07 -7.58
N VAL A 31 2.21 13.31 -7.17
CA VAL A 31 1.60 12.28 -8.03
C VAL A 31 0.85 12.90 -9.22
N GLY A 32 0.14 14.01 -9.00
CA GLY A 32 -0.52 14.76 -10.08
C GLY A 32 0.50 15.30 -11.09
N GLY A 33 1.58 15.91 -10.59
CA GLY A 33 2.65 16.48 -11.40
C GLY A 33 3.41 15.47 -12.26
N MET A 34 3.47 14.18 -11.86
CA MET A 34 4.07 13.11 -12.68
C MET A 34 3.38 12.88 -14.02
N ILE A 35 2.13 13.33 -14.18
CA ILE A 35 1.32 13.14 -15.38
C ILE A 35 0.67 14.44 -15.87
N ASP A 36 1.26 15.59 -15.53
CA ASP A 36 0.76 16.92 -15.87
C ASP A 36 -0.70 17.17 -15.42
N ALA A 37 -1.09 16.61 -14.27
CA ALA A 37 -2.43 16.74 -13.68
C ALA A 37 -2.40 17.53 -12.36
N ASN A 38 -3.59 17.88 -11.86
CA ASN A 38 -3.73 18.58 -10.58
C ASN A 38 -3.65 17.64 -9.37
N ASP A 39 -3.55 18.24 -8.19
CA ASP A 39 -3.50 17.61 -6.88
C ASP A 39 -4.68 16.64 -6.64
N PHE A 40 -5.89 17.03 -7.04
CA PHE A 40 -7.08 16.19 -6.91
C PHE A 40 -6.99 14.90 -7.72
N VAL A 41 -6.49 14.96 -8.96
CA VAL A 41 -6.22 13.76 -9.77
C VAL A 41 -5.11 12.93 -9.12
N GLY A 42 -4.06 13.56 -8.61
CA GLY A 42 -2.99 12.88 -7.87
C GLY A 42 -3.51 12.12 -6.64
N PHE A 43 -4.42 12.72 -5.88
CA PHE A 43 -5.11 12.09 -4.76
C PHE A 43 -5.95 10.87 -5.20
N ILE A 44 -6.77 11.02 -6.25
CA ILE A 44 -7.58 9.91 -6.78
C ILE A 44 -6.67 8.75 -7.21
N LEU A 45 -5.60 9.04 -7.94
CA LEU A 45 -4.65 8.02 -8.38
C LEU A 45 -4.01 7.31 -7.20
N HIS A 46 -3.61 8.04 -6.16
CA HIS A 46 -3.06 7.43 -4.95
C HIS A 46 -4.04 6.47 -4.28
N VAL A 47 -5.32 6.86 -4.17
CA VAL A 47 -6.37 6.01 -3.59
C VAL A 47 -6.64 4.78 -4.47
N VAL A 48 -6.69 4.94 -5.79
CA VAL A 48 -6.88 3.83 -6.74
C VAL A 48 -5.71 2.85 -6.67
N PHE A 49 -4.46 3.32 -6.69
CA PHE A 49 -3.29 2.45 -6.55
C PHE A 49 -3.29 1.75 -5.20
N SER A 50 -3.62 2.44 -4.12
CA SER A 50 -3.73 1.84 -2.78
C SER A 50 -4.80 0.73 -2.73
N ALA A 51 -5.93 0.91 -3.41
CA ALA A 51 -6.97 -0.11 -3.55
C ALA A 51 -6.48 -1.34 -4.32
N VAL A 52 -5.79 -1.13 -5.46
CA VAL A 52 -5.23 -2.21 -6.28
C VAL A 52 -4.16 -2.98 -5.51
N ILE A 53 -3.24 -2.25 -4.86
CA ILE A 53 -2.18 -2.81 -4.03
C ILE A 53 -2.79 -3.61 -2.86
N GLY A 54 -3.81 -3.08 -2.19
CA GLY A 54 -4.55 -3.81 -1.16
C GLY A 54 -5.16 -5.12 -1.68
N GLY A 55 -5.76 -5.07 -2.88
CA GLY A 55 -6.27 -6.27 -3.54
C GLY A 55 -5.19 -7.28 -3.91
N LEU A 56 -4.01 -6.83 -4.34
CA LEU A 56 -2.85 -7.69 -4.59
C LEU A 56 -2.31 -8.33 -3.31
N TYR A 57 -2.40 -7.64 -2.16
CA TYR A 57 -2.02 -8.21 -0.88
C TYR A 57 -2.83 -9.47 -0.57
N THR A 58 -4.17 -9.38 -0.62
CA THR A 58 -5.05 -10.52 -0.30
C THR A 58 -5.22 -11.51 -1.44
N GLY A 59 -5.11 -11.05 -2.69
CA GLY A 59 -5.28 -11.87 -3.88
C GLY A 59 -4.05 -12.71 -4.24
N PHE A 60 -2.85 -12.21 -3.95
CA PHE A 60 -1.59 -12.80 -4.40
C PHE A 60 -0.57 -12.94 -3.27
N PHE A 61 -0.25 -11.87 -2.54
CA PHE A 61 0.83 -11.90 -1.55
C PHE A 61 0.57 -12.93 -0.44
N THR A 62 -0.63 -12.94 0.15
CA THR A 62 -0.99 -13.89 1.22
C THR A 62 -1.12 -15.34 0.74
N SER A 63 -1.18 -15.59 -0.57
CA SER A 63 -1.18 -16.95 -1.10
C SER A 63 0.24 -17.54 -1.17
N ILE A 64 1.25 -16.68 -1.31
CA ILE A 64 2.67 -17.04 -1.39
C ILE A 64 3.32 -16.98 0.00
N VAL A 65 3.09 -15.90 0.74
CA VAL A 65 3.68 -15.66 2.07
C VAL A 65 2.72 -16.13 3.14
N LYS A 66 3.04 -17.25 3.78
CA LYS A 66 2.22 -17.88 4.82
C LYS A 66 2.99 -17.95 6.14
N LEU A 67 2.73 -17.00 7.03
CA LEU A 67 3.40 -16.95 8.34
C LEU A 67 2.64 -17.68 9.45
N GLY A 68 1.41 -18.14 9.18
CA GLY A 68 0.61 -18.99 10.10
C GLY A 68 0.17 -18.32 11.41
N ASN A 69 0.60 -17.09 11.68
CA ASN A 69 0.29 -16.35 12.90
C ASN A 69 -0.16 -14.92 12.56
N PRO A 70 -1.30 -14.44 13.10
CA PRO A 70 -1.81 -13.09 12.84
C PRO A 70 -0.82 -11.96 13.16
N LEU A 71 -0.09 -12.05 14.28
CA LEU A 71 0.90 -11.03 14.66
C LEU A 71 2.09 -11.03 13.70
N LEU A 72 2.56 -12.21 13.27
CA LEU A 72 3.63 -12.30 12.26
C LEU A 72 3.18 -11.75 10.91
N ASN A 73 1.92 -11.98 10.50
CA ASN A 73 1.36 -11.37 9.30
C ASN A 73 1.38 -9.84 9.38
N ILE A 74 1.07 -9.26 10.55
CA ILE A 74 1.09 -7.81 10.74
C ILE A 74 2.51 -7.25 10.70
N VAL A 75 3.41 -7.82 11.51
CA VAL A 75 4.77 -7.28 11.70
C VAL A 75 5.67 -7.64 10.52
N ILE A 76 5.82 -8.92 10.22
CA ILE A 76 6.75 -9.38 9.18
C ILE A 76 6.11 -9.26 7.80
N GLY A 77 4.85 -9.72 7.65
CA GLY A 77 4.14 -9.64 6.38
C GLY A 77 3.94 -8.20 5.92
N GLY A 78 3.50 -7.32 6.84
CA GLY A 78 3.36 -5.89 6.59
C GLY A 78 4.70 -5.21 6.23
N LEU A 79 5.77 -5.52 6.97
CA LEU A 79 7.12 -5.01 6.66
C LEU A 79 7.59 -5.42 5.26
N ILE A 80 7.53 -6.71 4.94
CA ILE A 80 7.95 -7.23 3.62
C ILE A 80 7.15 -6.55 2.52
N TYR A 81 5.82 -6.46 2.68
CA TYR A 81 4.96 -5.88 1.65
C TYR A 81 5.18 -4.38 1.48
N GLY A 82 5.38 -3.64 2.57
CA GLY A 82 5.76 -2.24 2.55
C GLY A 82 7.10 -2.01 1.84
N LEU A 83 8.12 -2.80 2.17
CA LEU A 83 9.43 -2.74 1.52
C LEU A 83 9.34 -3.06 0.01
N LEU A 84 8.55 -4.06 -0.37
CA LEU A 84 8.32 -4.38 -1.79
C LEU A 84 7.77 -3.18 -2.56
N TRP A 85 6.74 -2.51 -2.03
CA TRP A 85 6.17 -1.34 -2.70
C TRP A 85 7.01 -0.07 -2.57
N TRP A 86 7.83 0.07 -1.54
CA TRP A 86 8.84 1.12 -1.52
C TRP A 86 9.83 0.94 -2.66
N VAL A 87 10.36 -0.27 -2.86
CA VAL A 87 11.30 -0.55 -3.96
C VAL A 87 10.61 -0.42 -5.31
N VAL A 88 9.46 -1.06 -5.51
CA VAL A 88 8.77 -1.12 -6.80
C VAL A 88 8.03 0.17 -7.13
N GLY A 89 7.26 0.70 -6.18
CA GLY A 89 6.47 1.92 -6.38
C GLY A 89 7.34 3.17 -6.38
N ALA A 90 7.96 3.47 -5.25
CA ALA A 90 8.66 4.75 -5.08
C ALA A 90 10.02 4.84 -5.77
N ASN A 91 10.77 3.74 -5.85
CA ASN A 91 12.13 3.77 -6.39
C ASN A 91 12.23 3.28 -7.85
N LEU A 92 11.18 2.67 -8.41
CA LEU A 92 11.19 2.18 -9.78
C LEU A 92 10.08 2.82 -10.63
N ILE A 93 8.81 2.60 -10.29
CA ILE A 93 7.68 3.07 -11.11
C ILE A 93 7.61 4.60 -11.12
N MET A 94 7.65 5.25 -9.95
CA MET A 94 7.53 6.70 -9.85
C MET A 94 8.63 7.45 -10.63
N PRO A 95 9.94 7.14 -10.47
CA PRO A 95 10.98 7.81 -11.23
C PRO A 95 10.89 7.54 -12.74
N LEU A 96 10.50 6.33 -13.16
CA LEU A 96 10.29 6.03 -14.58
C LEU A 96 9.21 6.90 -15.22
N ILE A 97 8.10 7.13 -14.51
CA ILE A 97 7.03 8.02 -14.99
C ILE A 97 7.51 9.47 -14.99
N ALA A 98 8.22 9.89 -13.95
CA ALA A 98 8.71 11.26 -13.79
C ALA A 98 9.94 11.60 -14.67
N GLY A 99 10.52 10.62 -15.38
CA GLY A 99 11.74 10.79 -16.17
C GLY A 99 13.03 10.95 -15.33
N GLY A 100 13.03 10.47 -14.09
CA GLY A 100 14.17 10.53 -13.17
C GLY A 100 14.93 9.20 -13.03
N ASP A 101 16.00 9.22 -12.23
CA ASP A 101 16.82 8.04 -11.96
C ASP A 101 16.11 7.03 -11.05
N VAL A 102 16.22 5.74 -11.39
CA VAL A 102 15.64 4.62 -10.61
C VAL A 102 16.59 4.13 -9.52
N PHE A 103 16.03 3.40 -8.55
CA PHE A 103 16.72 2.76 -7.42
C PHE A 103 17.54 3.71 -6.53
N GLN A 104 17.08 4.95 -6.41
CA GLN A 104 17.65 5.96 -5.52
C GLN A 104 17.14 5.79 -4.08
N PHE A 105 17.74 4.84 -3.35
CA PHE A 105 17.30 4.50 -2.01
C PHE A 105 17.61 5.59 -0.98
N GLY A 106 16.58 6.04 -0.28
CA GLY A 106 16.69 6.94 0.87
C GLY A 106 15.73 6.57 2.00
N ILE A 107 16.19 6.73 3.24
CA ILE A 107 15.38 6.53 4.45
C ILE A 107 14.74 7.88 4.83
N GLY A 108 13.61 8.18 4.22
CA GLY A 108 12.85 9.41 4.45
C GLY A 108 11.34 9.18 4.42
N THR A 109 10.58 10.23 4.15
CA THR A 109 9.10 10.19 4.15
C THR A 109 8.53 9.07 3.27
N SER A 110 9.10 8.85 2.09
CA SER A 110 8.67 7.76 1.21
C SER A 110 8.89 6.38 1.83
N PHE A 111 10.08 6.13 2.40
CA PHE A 111 10.38 4.85 3.06
C PHE A 111 9.40 4.57 4.20
N TYR A 112 9.29 5.50 5.16
CA TYR A 112 8.43 5.32 6.32
C TYR A 112 6.94 5.27 5.93
N GLY A 113 6.51 6.04 4.94
CA GLY A 113 5.14 5.96 4.42
C GLY A 113 4.78 4.56 3.95
N HIS A 114 5.69 3.90 3.21
CA HIS A 114 5.46 2.53 2.74
C HIS A 114 5.50 1.50 3.87
N ILE A 115 6.33 1.71 4.89
CA ILE A 115 6.33 0.86 6.10
C ILE A 115 4.99 0.99 6.84
N VAL A 116 4.51 2.23 7.06
CA VAL A 116 3.22 2.49 7.69
C VAL A 116 2.09 1.86 6.89
N PHE A 117 2.08 2.05 5.57
CA PHE A 117 1.10 1.45 4.67
C PHE A 117 1.08 -0.07 4.79
N GLY A 118 2.24 -0.73 4.71
CA GLY A 118 2.34 -2.19 4.76
C GLY A 118 1.80 -2.77 6.07
N HIS A 119 2.18 -2.18 7.21
CA HIS A 119 1.68 -2.62 8.52
C HIS A 119 0.19 -2.33 8.70
N ALA A 120 -0.28 -1.15 8.31
CA ALA A 120 -1.69 -0.78 8.39
C ALA A 120 -2.56 -1.71 7.53
N LEU A 121 -2.13 -2.00 6.30
CA LEU A 121 -2.81 -2.92 5.41
C LEU A 121 -2.90 -4.32 6.02
N ALA A 122 -1.76 -4.86 6.49
CA ALA A 122 -1.73 -6.18 7.10
C ALA A 122 -2.61 -6.25 8.36
N PHE A 123 -2.58 -5.22 9.21
CA PHE A 123 -3.45 -5.09 10.38
C PHE A 123 -4.93 -5.09 9.99
N LEU A 124 -5.34 -4.25 9.05
CA LEU A 124 -6.74 -4.14 8.63
C LEU A 124 -7.25 -5.43 7.97
N VAL A 125 -6.40 -6.12 7.22
CA VAL A 125 -6.70 -7.43 6.64
C VAL A 125 -6.91 -8.48 7.74
N VAL A 126 -6.00 -8.57 8.72
CA VAL A 126 -6.13 -9.49 9.84
C VAL A 126 -7.37 -9.19 10.68
N LEU A 127 -7.62 -7.91 10.98
CA LEU A 127 -8.79 -7.47 11.73
C LEU A 127 -10.09 -7.87 11.03
N ARG A 128 -10.18 -7.64 9.71
CA ARG A 128 -11.32 -8.07 8.88
C ARG A 128 -11.51 -9.58 8.99
N ASP A 129 -10.47 -10.36 8.80
CA ASP A 129 -10.57 -11.83 8.79
C ASP A 129 -11.00 -12.37 10.17
N MET A 130 -10.52 -11.78 11.26
CA MET A 130 -10.96 -12.10 12.61
C MET A 130 -12.42 -11.73 12.87
N ALA A 131 -12.89 -10.58 12.36
CA ALA A 131 -14.28 -10.17 12.49
C ALA A 131 -15.23 -11.11 11.73
N MET A 132 -14.85 -11.54 10.52
CA MET A 132 -15.63 -12.48 9.72
C MET A 132 -15.67 -13.88 10.33
N ALA A 133 -14.58 -14.35 10.94
CA ALA A 133 -14.52 -15.66 11.58
C ALA A 133 -15.48 -15.79 12.78
N LYS A 134 -15.78 -14.69 13.48
CA LYS A 134 -16.75 -14.67 14.59
C LYS A 134 -18.22 -14.70 14.15
N SER A 135 -18.49 -14.48 12.87
CA SER A 135 -19.84 -14.42 12.30
C SER A 135 -20.33 -15.74 11.70
N GLN A 136 -19.50 -16.78 11.76
CA GLN A 136 -19.77 -18.14 11.31
C GLN A 136 -19.98 -19.05 12.52
#